data_AF-K9RGV5-F1
#
_entry.id   AF-K9RGV5-F1
#
_cell.length_a   1.000
_cell.length_b   1.000
_cell.length_c   1.000
_cell.angle_alpha   90.00
_cell.angle_beta   90.00
_cell.angle_gamma   90.00
#
_symmetry.space_group_name_H-M   'P 1'
#
loop_
_entity.id
_entity.type
_entity.pdbx_description
1 polymer ?
#
loop_
_entity_poly.entity_id
_entity_poly.type
_entity_poly.pdbx_seq_one_letter_code
_entity_poly.pdbx_strand_id
1 'polypeptide(L)'
;MEIQLVDDLVNSGLDFADILDFTNNMIIAPNWALLGCILDFCISVLNVGHDKKKWQVLQDLIQHCGFIFQFEKVCICCNRPCQLSFDNNNLLHAEEEPAIQFRDGFSVYACHGEQIYQEC
;
A
#
# COMPACT_ATOMS: atom_id res chain seq x y z
N MET A 1 5.60 6.40 -18.87
CA MET A 1 5.90 5.16 -18.13
C MET A 1 4.75 4.81 -17.19
N GLU A 2 4.28 5.73 -16.32
CA GLU A 2 3.05 5.52 -15.52
C GLU A 2 1.77 5.33 -16.37
N ILE A 3 1.57 6.14 -17.42
CA ILE A 3 0.36 6.07 -18.25
C ILE A 3 0.23 4.70 -18.95
N GLN A 4 1.37 4.15 -19.43
CA GLN A 4 1.39 2.81 -20.02
C GLN A 4 1.04 1.73 -19.02
N LEU A 5 1.53 1.82 -17.78
CA LEU A 5 1.21 0.87 -16.72
C LEU A 5 -0.29 0.89 -16.36
N VAL A 6 -0.89 2.08 -16.32
CA VAL A 6 -2.33 2.24 -16.08
C VAL A 6 -3.13 1.67 -17.25
N ASP A 7 -2.75 1.99 -18.48
CA ASP A 7 -3.38 1.44 -19.68
C ASP A 7 -3.25 -0.08 -19.73
N ASP A 8 -2.08 -0.64 -19.39
CA ASP A 8 -1.84 -2.08 -19.35
C ASP A 8 -2.70 -2.76 -18.27
N LEU A 9 -2.87 -2.14 -17.09
CA LEU A 9 -3.71 -2.64 -16.00
C LEU A 9 -5.21 -2.58 -16.31
N VAL A 10 -5.65 -1.55 -17.04
CA VAL A 10 -7.04 -1.42 -17.50
C VAL A 10 -7.33 -2.43 -18.61
N ASN A 11 -6.34 -2.72 -19.46
CA ASN A 11 -6.47 -3.64 -20.59
C ASN A 11 -6.10 -5.10 -20.26
N SER A 12 -5.62 -5.40 -19.05
CA SER A 12 -5.16 -6.73 -18.67
C SER A 12 -6.26 -7.77 -18.47
N GLY A 13 -7.54 -7.37 -18.56
CA GLY A 13 -8.67 -8.30 -18.52
C GLY A 13 -8.82 -9.03 -17.18
N LEU A 14 -8.40 -8.38 -16.09
CA LEU A 14 -8.39 -8.93 -14.73
C LEU A 14 -9.78 -9.41 -14.33
N ASP A 15 -9.89 -10.69 -13.96
CA ASP A 15 -11.10 -11.26 -13.37
C ASP A 15 -11.22 -10.82 -11.90
N PHE A 16 -12.41 -10.95 -11.33
CA PHE A 16 -12.66 -10.75 -9.91
C PHE A 16 -11.69 -11.57 -9.02
N ALA A 17 -11.27 -12.77 -9.47
CA ALA A 17 -10.25 -13.56 -8.79
C ALA A 17 -8.87 -12.89 -8.81
N ASP A 18 -8.47 -12.27 -9.93
CA ASP A 18 -7.20 -11.54 -10.02
C ASP A 18 -7.23 -10.25 -9.20
N ILE A 19 -8.38 -9.57 -9.17
CA ILE A 19 -8.61 -8.44 -8.28
C ILE A 19 -8.56 -8.90 -6.83
N LEU A 20 -9.13 -10.07 -6.50
CA LEU A 20 -9.07 -10.62 -5.15
C LEU A 20 -7.64 -11.02 -4.76
N ASP A 21 -6.84 -11.58 -5.67
CA ASP A 21 -5.42 -11.89 -5.41
C ASP A 21 -4.57 -10.62 -5.29
N PHE A 22 -4.83 -9.62 -6.12
CA PHE A 22 -4.22 -8.30 -6.04
C PHE A 22 -4.60 -7.62 -4.71
N THR A 23 -5.89 -7.62 -4.36
CA THR A 23 -6.43 -6.97 -3.16
C THR A 23 -6.19 -7.76 -1.87
N ASN A 24 -6.02 -9.07 -1.92
CA ASN A 24 -5.53 -9.89 -0.80
C ASN A 24 -4.10 -9.46 -0.44
N ASN A 25 -3.29 -9.00 -1.40
CA ASN A 25 -2.04 -8.31 -1.08
C ASN A 25 -2.27 -6.86 -0.60
N MET A 26 -3.38 -6.20 -0.98
CA MET A 26 -3.73 -4.81 -0.59
C MET A 26 -4.29 -4.66 0.83
N ILE A 27 -5.11 -5.59 1.33
CA ILE A 27 -5.83 -5.47 2.63
C ILE A 27 -4.88 -5.74 3.82
N ILE A 28 -3.64 -6.10 3.52
CA ILE A 28 -2.74 -6.76 4.46
C ILE A 28 -1.47 -5.94 4.72
N ALA A 29 -1.59 -4.62 4.86
CA ALA A 29 -0.61 -3.86 5.65
C ALA A 29 -0.30 -4.55 7.02
N PRO A 30 -1.27 -5.18 7.72
CA PRO A 30 -0.99 -5.95 8.93
C PRO A 30 -0.26 -7.30 8.76
N ASN A 31 -0.44 -8.15 7.72
CA ASN A 31 0.38 -9.39 7.66
C ASN A 31 1.82 -9.13 7.29
N TRP A 32 2.18 -8.17 6.44
CA TRP A 32 3.60 -7.97 6.14
C TRP A 32 4.37 -7.55 7.39
N ALA A 33 3.75 -6.69 8.22
CA ALA A 33 4.25 -6.36 9.53
C ALA A 33 4.26 -7.59 10.47
N LEU A 34 3.17 -8.37 10.53
CA LEU A 34 3.08 -9.57 11.36
C LEU A 34 4.09 -10.66 10.97
N LEU A 35 4.23 -10.93 9.68
CA LEU A 35 5.20 -11.86 9.11
C LEU A 35 6.61 -11.36 9.38
N GLY A 36 6.85 -10.06 9.23
CA GLY A 36 8.10 -9.42 9.64
C GLY A 36 8.42 -9.69 11.11
N CYS A 37 7.46 -9.50 12.02
CA CYS A 37 7.61 -9.79 13.45
C CYS A 37 7.89 -11.27 13.74
N ILE A 38 7.16 -12.19 13.07
CA ILE A 38 7.36 -13.64 13.24
C ILE A 38 8.74 -14.06 12.73
N LEU A 39 9.14 -13.56 11.56
CA LEU A 39 10.47 -13.84 10.99
C LEU A 39 11.57 -13.27 11.88
N ASP A 40 11.42 -12.04 12.36
CA ASP A 40 12.38 -11.43 13.27
C ASP A 40 12.52 -12.26 14.55
N PHE A 41 11.41 -12.69 15.17
CA PHE A 41 11.46 -13.55 16.36
C PHE A 41 12.14 -14.90 16.09
N CYS A 42 11.79 -15.57 14.99
CA CYS A 42 12.42 -16.83 14.59
C CYS A 42 13.94 -16.67 14.37
N ILE A 43 14.35 -15.55 13.78
CA ILE A 43 15.76 -15.28 13.48
C ILE A 43 16.53 -14.83 14.74
N SER A 44 16.01 -13.84 15.47
CA SER A 44 16.72 -13.17 16.56
C SER A 44 16.64 -13.92 17.90
N VAL A 45 15.52 -14.60 18.16
CA VAL A 45 15.29 -15.32 19.43
C VAL A 45 15.51 -16.82 19.26
N LEU A 46 14.90 -17.44 18.24
CA LEU A 46 15.01 -18.88 18.03
C LEU A 46 16.28 -19.29 17.26
N ASN A 47 17.05 -18.32 16.76
CA ASN A 47 18.29 -18.53 16.01
C ASN A 47 18.11 -19.45 14.80
N VAL A 48 16.97 -19.33 14.12
CA VAL A 48 16.67 -20.10 12.90
C VAL A 48 17.58 -19.62 11.76
N GLY A 49 18.19 -20.59 11.07
CA GLY A 49 19.01 -20.31 9.89
C GLY A 49 18.20 -19.65 8.78
N HIS A 50 18.76 -18.62 8.16
CA HIS A 50 18.09 -17.81 7.14
C HIS A 50 19.10 -17.24 6.13
N ASP A 51 18.58 -16.81 4.98
CA ASP A 51 19.35 -16.07 3.98
C ASP A 51 19.44 -14.60 4.40
N LYS A 52 20.64 -14.17 4.80
CA LYS A 52 20.89 -12.79 5.28
C LYS A 52 20.55 -11.73 4.24
N LYS A 53 20.77 -12.01 2.95
CA LYS A 53 20.52 -11.03 1.89
C LYS A 53 19.02 -10.85 1.71
N LYS A 54 18.26 -11.95 1.69
CA LYS A 54 16.78 -11.88 1.60
C LYS A 54 16.18 -11.22 2.83
N TRP A 55 16.71 -11.51 4.02
CA TRP A 55 16.25 -10.87 5.26
C TRP A 55 16.49 -9.36 5.25
N GLN A 56 17.68 -8.91 4.84
CA GLN A 56 17.97 -7.47 4.71
C GLN A 56 17.03 -6.78 3.73
N VAL A 57 16.79 -7.37 2.56
CA VAL A 57 15.84 -6.81 1.58
C VAL A 57 14.44 -6.65 2.17
N LEU A 58 13.97 -7.65 2.93
CA LEU A 58 12.67 -7.58 3.58
C LEU A 58 12.62 -6.47 4.65
N GLN A 59 13.69 -6.33 5.44
CA GLN A 59 13.80 -5.25 6.43
C GLN A 59 13.77 -3.87 5.76
N ASP A 60 14.53 -3.69 4.68
CA ASP A 60 14.59 -2.42 3.94
C ASP A 60 13.21 -2.07 3.35
N LEU A 61 12.51 -3.05 2.76
CA LEU A 61 11.16 -2.86 2.22
C LEU A 61 10.18 -2.42 3.31
N ILE A 62 10.19 -3.08 4.48
CA ILE A 62 9.26 -2.75 5.58
C ILE A 62 9.56 -1.38 6.18
N GLN A 63 10.84 -1.02 6.32
CA GLN A 63 11.26 0.23 6.96
C GLN A 63 11.12 1.45 6.06
N HIS A 64 11.31 1.28 4.75
CA HIS A 64 11.40 2.40 3.81
C HIS A 64 10.23 2.50 2.84
N CYS A 65 9.48 1.42 2.57
CA CYS A 65 8.30 1.47 1.72
C CYS A 65 7.01 1.60 2.54
N GLY A 66 6.02 2.27 1.94
CA GLY A 66 4.73 2.45 2.57
C GLY A 66 3.75 1.35 2.22
N PHE A 67 3.21 1.43 1.01
CA PHE A 67 2.40 0.39 0.41
C PHE A 67 3.20 -0.33 -0.66
N ILE A 68 3.06 -1.65 -0.67
CA ILE A 68 3.70 -2.55 -1.63
C ILE A 68 2.59 -3.36 -2.27
N PHE A 69 2.38 -3.17 -3.57
CA PHE A 69 1.41 -3.91 -4.37
C PHE A 69 2.18 -4.86 -5.28
N GLN A 70 2.02 -6.15 -5.08
CA GLN A 70 2.68 -7.17 -5.88
C GLN A 70 1.68 -7.84 -6.82
N PHE A 71 2.03 -7.97 -8.09
CA PHE A 71 1.26 -8.71 -9.09
C PHE A 71 2.21 -9.41 -10.06
N GLU A 72 2.17 -10.74 -10.09
CA GLU A 72 3.07 -11.57 -10.91
C GLU A 72 4.55 -11.16 -10.83
N LYS A 73 5.06 -10.47 -11.86
CA LYS A 73 6.46 -10.00 -12.00
C LYS A 73 6.60 -8.49 -11.83
N VAL A 74 5.53 -7.81 -11.43
CA VAL A 74 5.46 -6.35 -11.23
C VAL A 74 5.22 -6.07 -9.75
N CYS A 75 5.91 -5.06 -9.23
CA CYS A 75 5.73 -4.57 -7.87
C CYS A 75 5.63 -3.05 -7.91
N ILE A 76 4.52 -2.51 -7.40
CA ILE A 76 4.32 -1.08 -7.23
C ILE A 76 4.61 -0.77 -5.76
N CYS A 77 5.56 0.12 -5.50
CA CYS A 77 5.87 0.60 -4.16
C CYS A 77 5.56 2.08 -4.09
N CYS A 78 4.77 2.52 -3.11
CA CYS A 78 4.53 3.93 -2.85
C CYS A 78 4.68 4.27 -1.36
N ASN A 79 4.84 5.56 -1.07
CA ASN A 79 4.95 6.05 0.30
C ASN A 79 3.62 5.91 1.04
N ARG A 80 3.65 5.87 2.38
CA ARG A 80 2.41 5.95 3.18
C ARG A 80 1.84 7.36 3.05
N PRO A 81 0.51 7.52 3.09
CA PRO A 81 -0.09 8.83 3.31
C PRO A 81 0.52 9.47 4.56
N CYS A 82 0.89 10.74 4.47
CA CYS A 82 1.26 11.55 5.62
C CYS A 82 0.05 12.23 6.26
N GLN A 83 -1.08 12.31 5.54
CA GLN A 83 -2.38 12.76 6.05
C GLN A 83 -3.46 11.80 5.56
N LEU A 84 -4.42 11.52 6.44
CA LEU A 84 -5.60 10.72 6.17
C LEU A 84 -6.73 11.22 7.07
N SER A 85 -7.84 11.69 6.48
CA SER A 85 -8.95 12.30 7.20
C SER A 85 -10.29 11.63 6.89
N PHE A 86 -11.13 11.53 7.91
CA PHE A 86 -12.46 10.94 7.83
C PHE A 86 -13.50 11.80 8.55
N ASP A 87 -14.75 11.72 8.12
CA ASP A 87 -15.88 12.33 8.82
C ASP A 87 -16.37 11.46 10.00
N ASN A 88 -17.40 11.94 10.71
CA ASN A 88 -18.00 11.25 11.85
C ASN A 88 -18.64 9.89 11.49
N ASN A 89 -18.86 9.62 10.20
CA ASN A 89 -19.37 8.34 9.70
C ASN A 89 -18.24 7.41 9.25
N ASN A 90 -16.97 7.76 9.49
CA ASN A 90 -15.78 7.08 8.98
C ASN A 90 -15.70 7.06 7.44
N LEU A 91 -16.27 8.05 6.78
CA LEU A 91 -16.13 8.22 5.33
C LEU A 91 -14.96 9.16 5.03
N LEU A 92 -14.22 8.87 3.96
CA LEU A 92 -13.07 9.68 3.56
C LEU A 92 -13.53 11.12 3.29
N HIS A 93 -13.00 12.09 4.03
CA HIS A 93 -13.46 13.46 4.00
C HIS A 93 -12.47 14.44 4.63
N ALA A 94 -12.34 15.61 4.00
CA ALA A 94 -11.74 16.81 4.58
C ALA A 94 -12.36 18.05 3.93
N GLU A 95 -12.45 19.14 4.70
CA GLU A 95 -12.94 20.46 4.27
C GLU A 95 -11.72 21.35 3.98
N GLU A 96 -11.69 22.04 2.83
CA GLU A 96 -10.61 22.98 2.43
C GLU A 96 -9.19 22.36 2.32
N GLU A 97 -9.05 21.05 2.50
CA GLU A 97 -7.77 20.34 2.46
C GLU A 97 -7.94 18.91 1.87
N PRO A 98 -6.86 18.26 1.41
CA PRO A 98 -6.96 16.92 0.86
C PRO A 98 -7.26 15.88 1.95
N ALA A 99 -8.22 15.00 1.68
CA ALA A 99 -8.54 13.89 2.56
C ALA A 99 -7.41 12.85 2.65
N ILE A 100 -6.56 12.75 1.62
CA ILE A 100 -5.32 11.96 1.62
C ILE A 100 -4.19 12.80 1.04
N GLN A 101 -3.07 12.93 1.76
CA GLN A 101 -1.84 13.56 1.27
C GLN A 101 -0.68 12.57 1.34
N PHE A 102 0.10 12.48 0.26
CA PHE A 102 1.36 11.75 0.21
C PHE A 102 2.55 12.71 0.25
N ARG A 103 3.71 12.19 0.70
CA ARG A 103 4.94 12.98 0.86
C ARG A 103 5.55 13.49 -0.44
N ASP A 104 5.19 12.88 -1.57
CA ASP A 104 5.59 13.31 -2.91
C ASP A 104 4.73 14.45 -3.47
N GLY A 105 3.71 14.89 -2.72
CA GLY A 105 2.77 15.93 -3.12
C GLY A 105 1.50 15.41 -3.79
N PHE A 106 1.38 14.10 -4.05
CA PHE A 106 0.14 13.53 -4.55
C PHE A 106 -0.98 13.65 -3.50
N SER A 107 -2.15 14.08 -3.94
CA SER A 107 -3.26 14.49 -3.06
C SER A 107 -4.59 13.94 -3.59
N VAL A 108 -5.43 13.47 -2.69
CA VAL A 108 -6.80 13.04 -3.00
C VAL A 108 -7.77 13.88 -2.16
N TYR A 109 -8.66 14.59 -2.83
CA TYR A 109 -9.76 15.31 -2.20
C TYR A 109 -11.00 14.42 -2.20
N ALA A 110 -11.72 14.41 -1.09
CA ALA A 110 -12.94 13.63 -0.95
C ALA A 110 -13.93 14.33 -0.01
N CYS A 111 -15.22 14.18 -0.30
CA CYS A 111 -16.28 14.70 0.53
C CYS A 111 -17.33 13.64 0.82
N HIS A 112 -17.55 13.33 2.10
CA HIS A 112 -18.45 12.27 2.55
C HIS A 112 -18.29 10.94 1.77
N GLY A 113 -17.04 10.57 1.47
CA GLY A 113 -16.70 9.33 0.76
C GLY A 113 -16.69 9.42 -0.77
N GLU A 114 -17.08 10.56 -1.36
CA GLU A 114 -16.99 10.77 -2.81
C GLU A 114 -15.70 11.49 -3.18
N GLN A 115 -14.93 10.94 -4.13
CA GLN A 115 -13.74 11.59 -4.64
C GLN A 115 -14.12 12.80 -5.50
N ILE A 116 -13.46 13.94 -5.24
CA ILE A 116 -13.64 15.20 -5.95
C ILE A 116 -12.30 15.74 -6.47
N TYR A 117 -12.34 16.66 -7.43
CA TYR A 117 -11.14 17.24 -8.06
C TYR A 117 -10.71 18.57 -7.43
N GLN A 118 -11.47 19.07 -6.47
CA GLN A 118 -11.28 20.33 -5.75
C GLN A 118 -11.59 20.10 -4.27
N GLU A 119 -11.41 21.14 -3.45
CA GLU A 119 -11.80 21.14 -2.03
C GLU A 119 -13.32 20.90 -1.87
N CYS A 120 -13.70 20.24 -0.78
CA CYS A 120 -15.04 20.42 -0.23
C CYS A 120 -15.03 21.76 0.54
#